data_AF-A0A8J8G719-F1
#
_entry.id   AF-A0A8J8G719-F1
#
_cell.length_a   1.000
_cell.length_b   1.000
_cell.length_c   1.000
_cell.angle_alpha   90.00
_cell.angle_beta   90.00
_cell.angle_gamma   90.00
#
_symmetry.space_group_name_H-M   'P 1'
#
loop_
_entity.id
_entity.type
_entity.pdbx_description
1 polymer ?
#
loop_
_entity_poly.entity_id
_entity_poly.type
_entity_poly.pdbx_seq_one_letter_code
_entity_poly.pdbx_strand_id
1 'polypeptide(L)'
;MKNQTHLTTEQKKEIVTEEGVTIYSYGEKITKELEVFYNPVMKINRDISLLFIKAYFTTQNKKKIKFCDPMTASGIRELRFLKTMPEIFEKITMGDISQEAIDNIKNNFKNNNISLNGHELAQNDAVNTISKQYYDFIEIDPFGSPVPFVDIAIQRMKHNGILSVTATDTAALCGTYPKRTLRRYGMRVEKLLCYEEIGLRNLIAHCQVQAAKFDKILIPQVTFSFEHFYKIFFKVQDSKSIATDNIKDLRYMEYEKSTQKITLNKYENENTVIGKTYVGLLQNKDQVQEMINNLDLIEDKKKIEKLLNKLNDEGDEIGYFNLHRIERENKISSNMKFVDIIEKLKQKGFNASFPHCGKLCIKTNATCEDILEVLKESLNTE
;
A
#
# COMPACT_ATOMS: atom_id res chain seq x y z
N MET A 1 -9.42 36.07 -31.06
CA MET A 1 -8.00 35.77 -31.32
C MET A 1 -7.19 36.18 -30.10
N LYS A 2 -6.86 35.23 -29.24
CA LYS A 2 -5.91 35.41 -28.13
C LYS A 2 -4.83 34.36 -28.31
N ASN A 3 -3.59 34.84 -28.32
CA ASN A 3 -2.38 34.15 -28.76
C ASN A 3 -2.19 32.79 -28.08
N GLN A 4 -2.07 31.75 -28.90
CA GLN A 4 -1.40 30.49 -28.54
C GLN A 4 0.10 30.77 -28.42
N THR A 5 0.58 30.95 -27.20
CA THR A 5 1.99 30.71 -26.88
C THR A 5 2.18 29.20 -26.77
N HIS A 6 2.67 28.58 -27.83
CA HIS A 6 3.32 27.27 -27.76
C HIS A 6 4.55 27.40 -26.86
N LEU A 7 4.44 26.93 -25.61
CA LEU A 7 5.60 26.65 -24.77
C LEU A 7 6.15 25.30 -25.20
N THR A 8 7.08 25.29 -26.15
CA THR A 8 8.00 24.18 -26.36
C THR A 8 9.04 24.23 -25.24
N THR A 9 8.73 23.66 -24.08
CA THR A 9 9.74 23.29 -23.09
C THR A 9 10.31 21.95 -23.53
N GLU A 10 11.47 21.94 -24.18
CA GLU A 10 12.25 20.71 -24.32
C GLU A 10 12.51 20.17 -22.91
N GLN A 11 11.77 19.13 -22.53
CA GLN A 11 11.96 18.47 -21.24
C GLN A 11 13.35 17.84 -21.24
N LYS A 12 14.26 18.38 -20.42
CA LYS A 12 15.64 17.92 -20.32
C LYS A 12 15.62 16.44 -19.89
N LYS A 13 16.17 15.57 -20.74
CA LYS A 13 16.35 14.14 -20.42
C LYS A 13 17.37 14.01 -19.30
N GLU A 14 16.95 13.45 -18.18
CA GLU A 14 17.83 13.10 -17.08
C GLU A 14 18.12 11.60 -17.10
N ILE A 15 19.38 11.25 -16.84
CA ILE A 15 19.79 9.85 -16.68
C ILE A 15 19.72 9.53 -15.20
N VAL A 16 18.95 8.50 -14.86
CA VAL A 16 18.83 8.01 -13.49
C VAL A 16 19.26 6.56 -13.43
N THR A 17 20.01 6.20 -12.40
CA THR A 17 20.36 4.81 -12.11
C THR A 17 19.75 4.39 -10.77
N GLU A 18 19.04 3.26 -10.77
CA GLU A 18 18.49 2.62 -9.57
C GLU A 18 18.80 1.13 -9.62
N GLU A 19 19.52 0.60 -8.62
CA GLU A 19 19.85 -0.84 -8.49
C GLU A 19 20.56 -1.37 -9.75
N GLY A 20 21.46 -0.53 -10.28
CA GLY A 20 22.20 -0.72 -11.51
C GLY A 20 21.35 -0.83 -12.79
N VAL A 21 20.08 -0.39 -12.78
CA VAL A 21 19.28 -0.15 -13.99
C VAL A 21 19.32 1.34 -14.29
N THR A 22 19.68 1.69 -15.52
CA THR A 22 19.80 3.08 -15.97
C THR A 22 18.68 3.45 -16.92
N ILE A 23 17.89 4.45 -16.59
CA ILE A 23 16.76 4.92 -17.39
C ILE A 23 16.92 6.39 -17.78
N TYR A 24 16.27 6.75 -18.88
CA TYR A 24 16.00 8.14 -19.22
C TYR A 24 14.65 8.55 -18.62
N SER A 25 14.67 9.61 -17.82
CA SER A 25 13.49 10.25 -17.22
C SER A 25 13.34 11.68 -17.74
N TYR A 26 12.12 12.21 -17.73
CA TYR A 26 11.83 13.56 -18.20
C TYR A 26 11.29 14.41 -17.03
N GLY A 27 12.06 15.43 -16.63
CA GLY A 27 11.63 16.52 -15.74
C GLY A 27 12.17 16.55 -14.30
N GLU A 28 12.63 17.73 -13.87
CA GLU A 28 13.11 18.06 -12.51
C GLU A 28 11.98 18.24 -11.46
N LYS A 29 10.70 18.34 -11.88
CA LYS A 29 9.56 18.64 -10.99
C LYS A 29 8.47 17.57 -11.06
N ILE A 30 8.24 16.88 -9.95
CA ILE A 30 7.20 15.86 -9.76
C ILE A 30 5.80 16.48 -9.96
N THR A 31 5.26 16.45 -11.17
CA THR A 31 3.87 16.84 -11.46
C THR A 31 3.18 15.76 -12.29
N LYS A 32 1.84 15.78 -12.31
CA LYS A 32 1.02 14.91 -13.19
C LYS A 32 1.18 15.24 -14.69
N GLU A 33 1.88 16.32 -15.00
CA GLU A 33 2.04 16.87 -16.35
C GLU A 33 3.38 16.45 -17.00
N LEU A 34 4.20 15.65 -16.31
CA LEU A 34 5.43 15.10 -16.90
C LEU A 34 5.09 14.07 -17.99
N GLU A 35 5.74 14.18 -19.15
CA GLU A 35 5.48 13.34 -20.33
C GLU A 35 5.98 11.89 -20.13
N VAL A 36 7.00 11.70 -19.29
CA VAL A 36 7.46 10.39 -18.83
C VAL A 36 7.91 10.46 -17.38
N PHE A 37 7.22 9.73 -16.51
CA PHE A 37 7.37 9.85 -15.08
C PHE A 37 8.39 8.88 -14.45
N TYR A 38 9.18 9.41 -13.52
CA TYR A 38 9.94 8.67 -12.52
C TYR A 38 9.88 9.41 -11.18
N ASN A 39 9.71 8.66 -10.09
CA ASN A 39 9.80 9.20 -8.74
C ASN A 39 10.77 8.37 -7.89
N PRO A 40 11.89 8.96 -7.42
CA PRO A 40 12.85 8.25 -6.56
C PRO A 40 12.25 7.87 -5.21
N VAL A 41 11.26 8.61 -4.70
CA VAL A 41 10.54 8.26 -3.46
C VAL A 41 9.81 6.92 -3.60
N MET A 42 9.41 6.54 -4.81
CA MET A 42 8.75 5.26 -5.08
C MET A 42 9.69 4.05 -5.17
N LYS A 43 11.01 4.23 -4.94
CA LYS A 43 11.96 3.11 -4.90
C LYS A 43 11.52 2.04 -3.89
N ILE A 44 11.08 2.46 -2.69
CA ILE A 44 10.57 1.55 -1.66
C ILE A 44 9.37 0.72 -2.13
N ASN A 45 8.47 1.30 -2.93
CA ASN A 45 7.32 0.59 -3.50
C ASN A 45 7.79 -0.49 -4.49
N ARG A 46 8.77 -0.15 -5.35
CA ARG A 46 9.38 -1.07 -6.30
C ARG A 46 10.16 -2.19 -5.62
N ASP A 47 10.98 -1.86 -4.62
CA ASP A 47 11.74 -2.83 -3.81
C ASP A 47 10.80 -3.83 -3.14
N ILE A 48 9.75 -3.33 -2.48
CA ILE A 48 8.78 -4.19 -1.79
C ILE A 48 8.01 -5.06 -2.79
N SER A 49 7.64 -4.53 -3.96
CA SER A 49 6.97 -5.32 -5.00
C SER A 49 7.88 -6.45 -5.52
N LEU A 50 9.18 -6.18 -5.70
CA LEU A 50 10.18 -7.18 -6.07
C LEU A 50 10.27 -8.30 -5.03
N LEU A 51 10.48 -7.92 -3.77
CA LEU A 51 10.59 -8.87 -2.65
C LEU A 51 9.32 -9.68 -2.47
N PHE A 52 8.15 -9.05 -2.58
CA PHE A 52 6.86 -9.72 -2.47
C PHE A 52 6.67 -10.75 -3.60
N ILE A 53 6.94 -10.39 -4.86
CA ILE A 53 6.84 -11.30 -6.00
C ILE A 53 7.76 -12.50 -5.79
N LYS A 54 9.01 -12.27 -5.39
CA LYS A 54 9.95 -13.36 -5.13
C LYS A 54 9.43 -14.28 -4.03
N ALA A 55 9.07 -13.73 -2.88
CA ALA A 55 8.63 -14.49 -1.72
C ALA A 55 7.33 -15.27 -2.00
N TYR A 56 6.32 -14.63 -2.56
CA TYR A 56 5.03 -15.26 -2.83
C TYR A 56 5.14 -16.37 -3.89
N PHE A 57 5.71 -16.11 -5.06
CA PHE A 57 5.70 -17.12 -6.13
C PHE A 57 6.71 -18.25 -5.92
N THR A 58 7.77 -18.02 -5.13
CA THR A 58 8.67 -19.09 -4.70
C THR A 58 7.95 -20.04 -3.74
N THR A 59 7.23 -19.54 -2.74
CA THR A 59 6.46 -20.39 -1.81
C THR A 59 5.34 -21.15 -2.50
N GLN A 60 4.74 -20.58 -3.55
CA GLN A 60 3.75 -21.28 -4.37
C GLN A 60 4.36 -22.26 -5.38
N ASN A 61 5.70 -22.41 -5.41
CA ASN A 61 6.45 -23.18 -6.42
C ASN A 61 6.01 -22.88 -7.86
N LYS A 62 5.68 -21.60 -8.12
CA LYS A 62 5.15 -21.16 -9.41
C LYS A 62 6.22 -20.36 -10.13
N LYS A 63 6.74 -20.96 -11.19
CA LYS A 63 7.66 -20.33 -12.14
C LYS A 63 6.88 -20.08 -13.43
N LYS A 64 7.12 -18.95 -14.10
CA LYS A 64 6.37 -18.47 -15.28
C LYS A 64 5.02 -17.83 -14.94
N ILE A 65 5.07 -16.60 -14.43
CA ILE A 65 3.90 -15.77 -14.14
C ILE A 65 3.62 -14.80 -15.29
N LYS A 66 2.34 -14.53 -15.54
CA LYS A 66 1.90 -13.41 -16.38
C LYS A 66 1.68 -12.18 -15.50
N PHE A 67 2.53 -11.18 -15.70
CA PHE A 67 2.49 -9.92 -14.95
C PHE A 67 1.95 -8.80 -15.84
N CYS A 68 1.14 -7.90 -15.27
CA CYS A 68 0.65 -6.69 -15.92
C CYS A 68 0.99 -5.46 -15.08
N ASP A 69 1.73 -4.52 -15.66
CA ASP A 69 1.78 -3.13 -15.21
C ASP A 69 1.14 -2.27 -16.31
N PRO A 70 -0.09 -1.79 -16.14
CA PRO A 70 -0.80 -1.00 -17.13
C PRO A 70 -0.47 0.50 -17.07
N MET A 71 0.45 0.92 -16.20
CA MET A 71 0.84 2.32 -15.94
C MET A 71 2.38 2.40 -15.81
N THR A 72 3.08 1.81 -16.77
CA THR A 72 4.52 1.49 -16.72
C THR A 72 5.43 2.73 -16.71
N ALA A 73 5.01 3.85 -17.31
CA ALA A 73 5.79 5.07 -17.44
C ALA A 73 7.21 4.84 -18.01
N SER A 74 8.25 4.85 -17.17
CA SER A 74 9.64 4.67 -17.61
C SER A 74 10.07 3.20 -17.78
N GLY A 75 9.31 2.23 -17.26
CA GLY A 75 9.67 0.80 -17.28
C GLY A 75 10.69 0.38 -16.22
N ILE A 76 11.04 1.26 -15.28
CA ILE A 76 12.06 0.99 -14.26
C ILE A 76 11.70 -0.23 -13.38
N ARG A 77 10.41 -0.42 -13.06
CA ARG A 77 9.94 -1.54 -12.23
C ARG A 77 10.23 -2.86 -12.93
N GLU A 78 9.85 -2.98 -14.20
CA GLU A 78 9.96 -4.20 -15.00
C GLU A 78 11.41 -4.50 -15.33
N LEU A 79 12.20 -3.48 -15.65
CA LEU A 79 13.64 -3.64 -15.86
C LEU A 79 14.32 -4.21 -14.63
N ARG A 80 13.99 -3.71 -13.43
CA ARG A 80 14.53 -4.23 -12.18
C ARG A 80 14.09 -5.67 -11.94
N PHE A 81 12.82 -5.97 -12.17
CA PHE A 81 12.32 -7.35 -12.04
C PHE A 81 13.03 -8.33 -12.97
N LEU A 82 13.20 -7.97 -14.24
CA LEU A 82 13.86 -8.81 -15.25
C LEU A 82 15.37 -8.89 -15.06
N LYS A 83 16.00 -7.86 -14.48
CA LYS A 83 17.42 -7.91 -14.11
C LYS A 83 17.67 -8.86 -12.94
N THR A 84 16.80 -8.83 -11.93
CA THR A 84 17.01 -9.55 -10.67
C THR A 84 16.45 -10.98 -10.67
N MET A 85 15.30 -11.22 -11.31
CA MET A 85 14.59 -12.50 -11.27
C MET A 85 13.83 -12.82 -12.57
N PRO A 86 14.52 -12.85 -13.73
CA PRO A 86 13.87 -13.06 -15.03
C PRO A 86 13.14 -14.41 -15.13
N GLU A 87 13.61 -15.44 -14.41
CA GLU A 87 13.07 -16.79 -14.45
C GLU A 87 11.63 -16.93 -13.93
N ILE A 88 11.17 -15.93 -13.18
CA ILE A 88 9.82 -15.92 -12.62
C ILE A 88 8.78 -15.57 -13.69
N PHE A 89 9.13 -14.74 -14.68
CA PHE A 89 8.18 -14.16 -15.62
C PHE A 89 8.03 -14.98 -16.89
N GLU A 90 6.80 -15.37 -17.23
CA GLU A 90 6.45 -15.88 -18.57
C GLU A 90 6.34 -14.72 -19.56
N LYS A 91 5.64 -13.68 -19.12
CA LYS A 91 5.29 -12.50 -19.91
C LYS A 91 5.03 -11.34 -18.97
N ILE A 92 5.50 -10.18 -19.37
CA ILE A 92 5.20 -8.89 -18.73
C ILE A 92 4.46 -8.07 -19.78
N THR A 93 3.23 -7.66 -19.47
CA THR A 93 2.48 -6.69 -20.26
C THR A 93 2.67 -5.32 -19.62
N MET A 94 3.30 -4.42 -20.37
CA MET A 94 3.64 -3.04 -20.00
C MET A 94 2.75 -2.08 -20.78
N GLY A 95 1.93 -1.31 -20.07
CA GLY A 95 0.98 -0.37 -20.66
C GLY A 95 1.33 1.07 -20.35
N ASP A 96 1.11 1.95 -21.33
CA ASP A 96 1.02 3.39 -21.12
C ASP A 96 0.15 4.02 -22.23
N ILE A 97 -0.55 5.11 -21.91
CA ILE A 97 -1.36 5.82 -22.91
C ILE A 97 -0.47 6.70 -23.81
N SER A 98 0.69 7.14 -23.30
CA SER A 98 1.63 7.98 -24.01
C SER A 98 2.50 7.15 -24.95
N GLN A 99 2.50 7.50 -26.25
CA GLN A 99 3.42 6.90 -27.21
C GLN A 99 4.88 7.17 -26.84
N GLU A 100 5.17 8.35 -26.29
CA GLU A 100 6.51 8.73 -25.86
C GLU A 100 6.99 7.88 -24.68
N ALA A 101 6.10 7.54 -23.74
CA ALA A 101 6.42 6.61 -22.66
C ALA A 101 6.72 5.21 -23.22
N ILE A 102 5.93 4.72 -24.17
CA ILE A 102 6.18 3.43 -24.83
C ILE A 102 7.54 3.41 -25.55
N ASP A 103 7.89 4.46 -26.27
CA ASP A 103 9.18 4.56 -26.95
C ASP A 103 10.33 4.73 -25.95
N ASN A 104 10.10 5.41 -24.82
CA ASN A 104 11.07 5.49 -23.75
C ASN A 104 11.32 4.13 -23.10
N ILE A 105 10.28 3.34 -22.84
CA ILE A 105 10.42 1.96 -22.32
C ILE A 105 11.30 1.13 -23.28
N LYS A 106 11.03 1.17 -24.59
CA LYS A 106 11.86 0.47 -25.58
C LYS A 106 13.33 0.87 -25.50
N ASN A 107 13.60 2.17 -25.42
CA ASN A 107 14.96 2.69 -25.32
C ASN A 107 15.62 2.25 -24.00
N ASN A 108 14.93 2.35 -22.87
CA ASN A 108 15.45 1.93 -21.57
C ASN A 108 15.78 0.43 -21.54
N PHE A 109 14.93 -0.43 -22.10
CA PHE A 109 15.23 -1.86 -22.26
C PHE A 109 16.48 -2.10 -23.10
N LYS A 110 16.60 -1.43 -24.25
CA LYS A 110 17.79 -1.51 -25.10
C LYS A 110 19.05 -1.06 -24.36
N ASN A 111 18.99 0.05 -23.63
CA ASN A 111 20.14 0.64 -22.93
C ASN A 111 20.62 -0.18 -21.73
N ASN A 112 19.75 -1.02 -21.16
CA ASN A 112 20.10 -1.96 -20.10
C ASN A 112 20.45 -3.36 -20.63
N ASN A 113 20.51 -3.56 -21.95
CA ASN A 113 20.74 -4.86 -22.58
C ASN A 113 19.73 -5.94 -22.13
N ILE A 114 18.48 -5.54 -21.83
CA ILE A 114 17.39 -6.45 -21.47
C ILE A 114 16.47 -6.62 -22.67
N SER A 115 16.24 -7.87 -23.08
CA SER A 115 15.39 -8.16 -24.23
C SER A 115 13.91 -7.94 -23.91
N LEU A 116 13.18 -7.32 -24.84
CA LEU A 116 11.72 -7.25 -24.81
C LEU A 116 11.05 -8.50 -25.42
N ASN A 117 11.82 -9.44 -25.97
CA ASN A 117 11.26 -10.63 -26.61
C ASN A 117 10.45 -11.46 -25.60
N GLY A 118 9.20 -11.76 -25.94
CA GLY A 118 8.26 -12.46 -25.05
C GLY A 118 7.48 -11.55 -24.11
N HIS A 119 7.84 -10.26 -24.01
CA HIS A 119 7.10 -9.24 -23.29
C HIS A 119 6.25 -8.39 -24.26
N GLU A 120 5.23 -7.71 -23.74
CA GLU A 120 4.29 -6.93 -24.55
C GLU A 120 4.31 -5.48 -24.12
N LEU A 121 4.44 -4.58 -25.10
CA LEU A 121 4.22 -3.15 -24.94
C LEU A 121 2.82 -2.81 -25.49
N ALA A 122 2.04 -2.10 -24.69
CA ALA A 122 0.67 -1.74 -24.98
C ALA A 122 0.50 -0.21 -24.94
N GLN A 123 0.46 0.44 -26.10
CA GLN A 123 0.07 1.85 -26.19
C GLN A 123 -1.47 1.96 -26.05
N ASN A 124 -1.97 1.88 -24.83
CA ASN A 124 -3.40 1.91 -24.51
C ASN A 124 -3.60 2.49 -23.11
N ASP A 125 -4.82 2.92 -22.79
CA ASP A 125 -5.16 3.19 -21.40
C ASP A 125 -5.08 1.93 -20.53
N ALA A 126 -5.03 2.15 -19.22
CA ALA A 126 -4.82 1.07 -18.27
C ALA A 126 -5.93 0.01 -18.29
N VAL A 127 -7.20 0.40 -18.49
CA VAL A 127 -8.34 -0.53 -18.51
C VAL A 127 -8.21 -1.46 -19.71
N ASN A 128 -7.95 -0.91 -20.89
CA ASN A 128 -7.76 -1.69 -22.10
C ASN A 128 -6.52 -2.59 -22.03
N THR A 129 -5.42 -2.13 -21.44
CA THR A 129 -4.22 -2.96 -21.22
C THR A 129 -4.51 -4.16 -20.31
N ILE A 130 -5.21 -3.94 -19.20
CA ILE A 130 -5.61 -5.02 -18.28
C ILE A 130 -6.59 -5.98 -18.95
N SER A 131 -7.49 -5.50 -19.82
CA SER A 131 -8.56 -6.32 -20.40
C SER A 131 -8.08 -7.47 -21.31
N LYS A 132 -6.83 -7.43 -21.77
CA LYS A 132 -6.28 -8.31 -22.81
C LYS A 132 -6.27 -9.80 -22.47
N GLN A 133 -6.07 -10.15 -21.20
CA GLN A 133 -5.95 -11.54 -20.76
C GLN A 133 -6.11 -11.65 -19.23
N TYR A 134 -6.01 -12.88 -18.72
CA TYR A 134 -5.92 -13.14 -17.29
C TYR A 134 -4.46 -13.14 -16.82
N TYR A 135 -4.21 -12.53 -15.66
CA TYR A 135 -2.87 -12.36 -15.09
C TYR A 135 -2.72 -13.06 -13.74
N ASP A 136 -1.48 -13.47 -13.46
CA ASP A 136 -1.07 -13.98 -12.16
C ASP A 136 -0.71 -12.84 -11.21
N PHE A 137 -0.30 -11.70 -11.75
CA PHE A 137 -0.02 -10.48 -11.00
C PHE A 137 -0.48 -9.24 -11.78
N ILE A 138 -1.25 -8.35 -11.16
CA ILE A 138 -1.58 -7.03 -11.72
C ILE A 138 -1.12 -5.96 -10.72
N GLU A 139 -0.35 -4.99 -11.22
CA GLU A 139 0.09 -3.80 -10.48
C GLU A 139 -0.81 -2.62 -10.83
N ILE A 140 -1.53 -2.07 -9.85
CA ILE A 140 -2.32 -0.84 -10.00
C ILE A 140 -1.61 0.27 -9.23
N ASP A 141 -0.83 1.08 -9.93
CA ASP A 141 -0.01 2.15 -9.34
C ASP A 141 -0.27 3.54 -9.94
N PRO A 142 -1.49 4.10 -9.75
CA PRO A 142 -1.87 5.36 -10.38
C PRO A 142 -1.44 6.59 -9.59
N PHE A 143 -1.52 7.74 -10.27
CA PHE A 143 -1.57 9.04 -9.60
C PHE A 143 -2.92 9.29 -8.92
N GLY A 144 -2.94 9.04 -7.62
CA GLY A 144 -4.06 9.33 -6.74
C GLY A 144 -4.82 8.06 -6.43
N SER A 145 -5.98 7.91 -7.05
CA SER A 145 -6.95 6.88 -6.69
C SER A 145 -6.83 5.64 -7.57
N PRO A 146 -6.81 4.43 -6.99
CA PRO A 146 -6.89 3.17 -7.74
C PRO A 146 -8.30 2.84 -8.23
N VAL A 147 -9.34 3.44 -7.64
CA VAL A 147 -10.76 3.11 -7.91
C VAL A 147 -11.11 2.89 -9.39
N PRO A 148 -10.67 3.72 -10.36
CA PRO A 148 -11.03 3.52 -11.77
C PRO A 148 -10.56 2.20 -12.39
N PHE A 149 -9.56 1.55 -11.80
CA PHE A 149 -8.88 0.38 -12.37
C PHE A 149 -9.13 -0.91 -11.56
N VAL A 150 -9.66 -0.81 -10.34
CA VAL A 150 -9.85 -1.94 -9.43
C VAL A 150 -10.79 -2.99 -10.02
N ASP A 151 -11.94 -2.59 -10.56
CA ASP A 151 -12.96 -3.53 -11.07
C ASP A 151 -12.45 -4.37 -12.24
N ILE A 152 -11.76 -3.74 -13.20
CA ILE A 152 -11.21 -4.47 -14.36
C ILE A 152 -10.02 -5.35 -13.94
N ALA A 153 -9.20 -4.90 -12.99
CA ALA A 153 -8.11 -5.71 -12.45
C ALA A 153 -8.67 -6.99 -11.82
N ILE A 154 -9.64 -6.87 -10.91
CA ILE A 154 -10.30 -8.01 -10.27
C ILE A 154 -10.86 -9.01 -11.29
N GLN A 155 -11.55 -8.52 -12.34
CA GLN A 155 -12.11 -9.38 -13.39
C GLN A 155 -11.05 -10.16 -14.17
N ARG A 156 -9.82 -9.63 -14.27
CA ARG A 156 -8.71 -10.19 -15.03
C ARG A 156 -7.66 -10.89 -14.16
N MET A 157 -7.91 -11.04 -12.86
CA MET A 157 -7.08 -11.83 -11.97
C MET A 157 -7.38 -13.33 -12.08
N LYS A 158 -6.34 -14.15 -12.23
CA LYS A 158 -6.42 -15.61 -12.06
C LYS A 158 -6.66 -15.97 -10.60
N HIS A 159 -7.23 -17.15 -10.39
CA HIS A 159 -7.30 -17.77 -9.07
C HIS A 159 -5.90 -17.91 -8.44
N ASN A 160 -5.77 -17.58 -7.15
CA ASN A 160 -4.51 -17.49 -6.41
C ASN A 160 -3.47 -16.50 -6.98
N GLY A 161 -3.88 -15.60 -7.88
CA GLY A 161 -3.05 -14.49 -8.33
C GLY A 161 -2.96 -13.37 -7.29
N ILE A 162 -2.12 -12.37 -7.57
CA ILE A 162 -1.90 -11.21 -6.73
C ILE A 162 -2.39 -9.92 -7.41
N LEU A 163 -3.29 -9.21 -6.75
CA LEU A 163 -3.64 -7.85 -7.10
C LEU A 163 -2.88 -6.90 -6.18
N SER A 164 -1.96 -6.13 -6.75
CA SER A 164 -1.19 -5.11 -6.05
C SER A 164 -1.80 -3.75 -6.29
N VAL A 165 -2.13 -3.01 -5.23
CA VAL A 165 -2.82 -1.73 -5.30
C VAL A 165 -2.03 -0.67 -4.53
N THR A 166 -1.67 0.41 -5.23
CA THR A 166 -1.18 1.65 -4.62
C THR A 166 -2.28 2.71 -4.63
N ALA A 167 -2.39 3.47 -3.54
CA ALA A 167 -3.19 4.70 -3.51
C ALA A 167 -2.35 5.85 -2.97
N THR A 168 -2.24 6.94 -3.71
CA THR A 168 -1.58 8.18 -3.27
C THR A 168 -2.58 9.26 -2.86
N ASP A 169 -3.89 9.03 -3.02
CA ASP A 169 -4.96 9.92 -2.52
C ASP A 169 -5.35 9.66 -1.06
N THR A 170 -4.34 9.41 -0.21
CA THR A 170 -4.46 9.13 1.23
C THR A 170 -5.32 10.16 1.97
N ALA A 171 -5.24 11.44 1.60
CA ALA A 171 -6.06 12.49 2.20
C ALA A 171 -7.58 12.22 2.13
N ALA A 172 -8.07 11.57 1.07
CA ALA A 172 -9.46 11.14 1.00
C ALA A 172 -9.72 9.96 1.96
N LEU A 173 -8.89 8.92 1.89
CA LEU A 173 -9.03 7.71 2.70
C LEU A 173 -8.93 7.96 4.22
N CYS A 174 -8.22 9.01 4.62
CA CYS A 174 -8.02 9.44 6.01
C CYS A 174 -9.07 10.45 6.52
N GLY A 175 -10.09 10.79 5.73
CA GLY A 175 -11.16 11.70 6.15
C GLY A 175 -10.84 13.20 6.07
N THR A 176 -9.74 13.62 5.43
CA THR A 176 -9.46 15.07 5.20
C THR A 176 -10.46 15.69 4.23
N TYR A 177 -10.96 14.90 3.26
CA TYR A 177 -11.94 15.35 2.25
C TYR A 177 -13.19 14.47 2.23
N PRO A 178 -14.08 14.53 3.24
CA PRO A 178 -15.20 13.57 3.40
C PRO A 178 -16.12 13.46 2.18
N LYS A 179 -16.44 14.60 1.52
CA LYS A 179 -17.26 14.59 0.29
C LYS A 179 -16.58 13.84 -0.87
N ARG A 180 -15.25 13.95 -1.00
CA ARG A 180 -14.48 13.21 -2.01
C ARG A 180 -14.44 11.73 -1.65
N THR A 181 -14.24 11.40 -0.37
CA THR A 181 -14.24 10.03 0.13
C THR A 181 -15.56 9.33 -0.15
N LEU A 182 -16.68 9.99 0.15
CA LEU A 182 -18.01 9.43 -0.11
C LEU A 182 -18.23 9.16 -1.61
N ARG A 183 -17.91 10.12 -2.48
CA ARG A 183 -18.08 9.94 -3.94
C ARG A 183 -17.20 8.85 -4.53
N ARG A 184 -15.99 8.68 -4.01
CA ARG A 184 -14.95 7.82 -4.60
C ARG A 184 -14.94 6.42 -4.02
N TYR A 185 -15.07 6.32 -2.71
CA TYR A 185 -14.96 5.06 -1.97
C TYR A 185 -16.31 4.56 -1.46
N GLY A 186 -17.37 5.36 -1.56
CA GLY A 186 -18.73 4.97 -1.13
C GLY A 186 -18.91 4.91 0.38
N MET A 187 -18.06 5.60 1.15
CA MET A 187 -18.02 5.50 2.61
C MET A 187 -17.89 6.86 3.31
N ARG A 188 -18.51 6.96 4.48
CA ARG A 188 -18.29 8.05 5.44
C ARG A 188 -16.96 7.79 6.17
N VAL A 189 -16.12 8.81 6.24
CA VAL A 189 -14.85 8.75 6.97
C VAL A 189 -14.60 10.10 7.62
N GLU A 190 -14.47 10.09 8.94
CA GLU A 190 -13.95 11.21 9.72
C GLU A 190 -12.48 10.99 10.05
N LYS A 191 -11.74 12.10 10.23
CA LYS A 191 -10.31 12.03 10.54
C LYS A 191 -10.09 11.67 12.01
N LEU A 192 -9.55 10.47 12.25
CA LEU A 192 -9.17 9.97 13.59
C LEU A 192 -7.70 10.31 13.92
N LEU A 193 -7.21 9.95 15.11
CA LEU A 193 -5.78 10.10 15.44
C LEU A 193 -4.92 8.98 14.86
N CYS A 194 -5.50 7.81 14.62
CA CYS A 194 -4.88 6.67 13.95
C CYS A 194 -5.17 6.62 12.43
N TYR A 195 -5.34 7.79 11.81
CA TYR A 195 -5.89 7.92 10.46
C TYR A 195 -5.09 7.18 9.38
N GLU A 196 -3.76 7.05 9.54
CA GLU A 196 -2.92 6.34 8.57
C GLU A 196 -3.33 4.88 8.41
N GLU A 197 -3.59 4.17 9.52
CA GLU A 197 -4.05 2.77 9.47
C GLU A 197 -5.51 2.67 9.03
N ILE A 198 -6.37 3.57 9.51
CA ILE A 198 -7.79 3.55 9.15
C ILE A 198 -7.97 3.78 7.64
N GLY A 199 -7.15 4.64 7.02
CA GLY A 199 -7.17 4.81 5.58
C GLY A 199 -6.75 3.56 4.79
N LEU A 200 -5.80 2.76 5.29
CA LEU A 200 -5.47 1.45 4.71
C LEU A 200 -6.67 0.49 4.80
N ARG A 201 -7.27 0.38 5.99
CA ARG A 201 -8.44 -0.48 6.23
C ARG A 201 -9.64 -0.08 5.36
N ASN A 202 -9.83 1.22 5.15
CA ASN A 202 -10.85 1.76 4.26
C ASN A 202 -10.60 1.36 2.79
N LEU A 203 -9.35 1.43 2.33
CA LEU A 203 -9.00 0.99 0.98
C LEU A 203 -9.22 -0.53 0.80
N ILE A 204 -8.86 -1.34 1.80
CA ILE A 204 -9.12 -2.79 1.80
C ILE A 204 -10.62 -3.06 1.70
N ALA A 205 -11.43 -2.42 2.55
CA ALA A 205 -12.88 -2.59 2.55
C ALA A 205 -13.49 -2.23 1.20
N HIS A 206 -13.05 -1.12 0.60
CA HIS A 206 -13.50 -0.74 -0.74
C HIS A 206 -13.18 -1.82 -1.78
N CYS A 207 -11.94 -2.31 -1.82
CA CYS A 207 -11.53 -3.34 -2.76
C CYS A 207 -12.30 -4.66 -2.54
N GLN A 208 -12.54 -5.07 -1.30
CA GLN A 208 -13.34 -6.27 -0.99
C GLN A 208 -14.81 -6.11 -1.45
N VAL A 209 -15.40 -4.93 -1.28
CA VAL A 209 -16.73 -4.61 -1.81
C VAL A 209 -16.78 -4.70 -3.32
N GLN A 210 -15.75 -4.23 -4.04
CA GLN A 210 -15.68 -4.40 -5.48
C GLN A 210 -15.52 -5.86 -5.88
N ALA A 211 -14.67 -6.61 -5.18
CA ALA A 211 -14.41 -8.01 -5.52
C ALA A 211 -15.61 -8.92 -5.34
N ALA A 212 -16.43 -8.67 -4.31
CA ALA A 212 -17.62 -9.45 -4.05
C ALA A 212 -18.65 -9.40 -5.19
N LYS A 213 -18.69 -8.32 -5.98
CA LYS A 213 -19.56 -8.21 -7.17
C LYS A 213 -19.22 -9.22 -8.26
N PHE A 214 -18.00 -9.77 -8.23
CA PHE A 214 -17.46 -10.71 -9.21
C PHE A 214 -17.21 -12.09 -8.60
N ASP A 215 -17.86 -12.43 -7.48
CA ASP A 215 -17.70 -13.70 -6.78
C ASP A 215 -16.25 -13.99 -6.35
N LYS A 216 -15.46 -12.93 -6.14
CA LYS A 216 -14.04 -12.98 -5.78
C LYS A 216 -13.79 -12.44 -4.38
N ILE A 217 -12.75 -12.96 -3.74
CA ILE A 217 -12.24 -12.48 -2.47
C ILE A 217 -10.84 -11.91 -2.64
N LEU A 218 -10.57 -10.85 -1.87
CA LEU A 218 -9.25 -10.22 -1.77
C LEU A 218 -8.76 -10.37 -0.32
N ILE A 219 -7.71 -11.15 -0.15
CA ILE A 219 -7.12 -11.43 1.16
C ILE A 219 -5.82 -10.61 1.26
N PRO A 220 -5.74 -9.59 2.14
CA PRO A 220 -4.51 -8.84 2.34
C PRO A 220 -3.36 -9.78 2.71
N GLN A 221 -2.23 -9.67 2.02
CA GLN A 221 -1.01 -10.43 2.29
C GLN A 221 0.03 -9.54 2.96
N VAL A 222 0.29 -8.36 2.39
CA VAL A 222 1.15 -7.35 2.98
C VAL A 222 0.54 -6.00 2.69
N THR A 223 0.42 -5.16 3.72
CA THR A 223 -0.14 -3.81 3.61
C THR A 223 0.81 -2.83 4.28
N PHE A 224 0.98 -1.63 3.73
CA PHE A 224 1.72 -0.60 4.45
C PHE A 224 1.34 0.81 4.03
N SER A 225 1.45 1.71 5.01
CA SER A 225 1.47 3.15 4.80
C SER A 225 2.92 3.61 4.81
N PHE A 226 3.33 4.30 3.75
CA PHE A 226 4.66 4.88 3.69
C PHE A 226 4.59 6.28 3.11
N GLU A 227 4.98 7.27 3.92
CA GLU A 227 4.91 8.70 3.59
C GLU A 227 3.52 9.13 3.11
N HIS A 228 3.31 9.24 1.80
CA HIS A 228 2.07 9.75 1.21
C HIS A 228 1.31 8.73 0.37
N PHE A 229 1.63 7.44 0.50
CA PHE A 229 0.93 6.39 -0.22
C PHE A 229 0.61 5.18 0.66
N TYR A 230 -0.41 4.46 0.23
CA TYR A 230 -0.78 3.14 0.70
C TYR A 230 -0.43 2.11 -0.34
N LYS A 231 0.05 0.96 0.11
CA LYS A 231 0.30 -0.20 -0.74
C LYS A 231 -0.32 -1.43 -0.11
N ILE A 232 -1.01 -2.22 -0.92
CA ILE A 232 -1.64 -3.47 -0.51
C ILE A 232 -1.40 -4.54 -1.57
N PHE A 233 -0.94 -5.71 -1.15
CA PHE A 233 -0.93 -6.91 -1.98
C PHE A 233 -2.07 -7.82 -1.54
N PHE A 234 -3.02 -8.08 -2.44
CA PHE A 234 -4.13 -8.99 -2.22
C PHE A 234 -3.89 -10.31 -2.92
N LYS A 235 -4.03 -11.43 -2.19
CA LYS A 235 -4.27 -12.72 -2.81
C LYS A 235 -5.72 -12.78 -3.27
N VAL A 236 -5.93 -13.15 -4.52
CA VAL A 236 -7.25 -13.26 -5.14
C VAL A 236 -7.69 -14.72 -5.16
N GLN A 237 -8.89 -15.00 -4.68
CA GLN A 237 -9.52 -16.32 -4.83
C GLN A 237 -10.96 -16.18 -5.30
N ASP A 238 -11.48 -17.23 -5.93
CA ASP A 238 -12.88 -17.29 -6.39
C ASP A 238 -13.69 -18.03 -5.33
N SER A 239 -14.67 -17.36 -4.72
CA SER A 239 -15.57 -17.96 -3.73
C SER A 239 -16.75 -17.06 -3.45
N LYS A 240 -17.96 -17.52 -3.78
CA LYS A 240 -19.21 -16.77 -3.54
C LYS A 240 -19.54 -16.64 -2.06
N SER A 241 -19.37 -17.75 -1.31
CA SER A 241 -19.69 -17.80 0.12
C SER A 241 -18.76 -16.89 0.91
N ILE A 242 -17.44 -17.04 0.71
CA ILE A 242 -16.45 -16.23 1.45
C ILE A 242 -16.53 -14.76 1.01
N ALA A 243 -16.82 -14.47 -0.27
CA ALA A 243 -17.08 -13.10 -0.70
C ALA A 243 -18.27 -12.49 0.05
N THR A 244 -19.35 -13.24 0.22
CA THR A 244 -20.51 -12.80 0.99
C THR A 244 -20.15 -12.55 2.46
N ASP A 245 -19.37 -13.45 3.06
CA ASP A 245 -18.99 -13.35 4.47
C ASP A 245 -18.02 -12.18 4.71
N ASN A 246 -17.05 -11.94 3.82
CA ASN A 246 -16.19 -10.75 3.88
C ASN A 246 -16.99 -9.44 3.95
N ILE A 247 -18.09 -9.33 3.19
CA ILE A 247 -18.95 -8.14 3.22
C ILE A 247 -19.74 -8.04 4.53
N LYS A 248 -20.16 -9.17 5.09
CA LYS A 248 -20.80 -9.22 6.42
C LYS A 248 -19.81 -8.91 7.53
N ASP A 249 -18.53 -9.17 7.33
CA ASP A 249 -17.46 -8.99 8.33
C ASP A 249 -16.88 -7.58 8.41
N LEU A 250 -17.17 -6.73 7.43
CA LEU A 250 -16.92 -5.29 7.57
C LEU A 250 -17.70 -4.71 8.76
N ARG A 251 -17.12 -3.73 9.44
CA ARG A 251 -17.69 -3.11 10.64
C ARG A 251 -17.76 -1.60 10.50
N TYR A 252 -18.78 -1.00 11.11
CA TYR A 252 -18.83 0.43 11.38
C TYR A 252 -17.95 0.74 12.60
N MET A 253 -17.36 1.93 12.63
CA MET A 253 -16.46 2.32 13.70
C MET A 253 -16.96 3.57 14.42
N GLU A 254 -16.98 3.50 15.74
CA GLU A 254 -17.04 4.66 16.63
C GLU A 254 -15.63 4.95 17.17
N TYR A 255 -15.37 6.22 17.47
CA TYR A 255 -14.08 6.64 17.99
C TYR A 255 -14.24 7.70 19.07
N GLU A 256 -13.81 7.39 20.28
CA GLU A 256 -13.78 8.33 21.39
C GLU A 256 -12.43 9.06 21.40
N LYS A 257 -12.41 10.36 21.12
CA LYS A 257 -11.15 11.11 20.94
C LYS A 257 -10.29 11.20 22.21
N SER A 258 -10.93 11.36 23.37
CA SER A 258 -10.29 11.51 24.70
C SER A 258 -9.51 10.27 25.12
N THR A 259 -10.10 9.10 24.91
CA THR A 259 -9.51 7.81 25.29
C THR A 259 -8.85 7.12 24.11
N GLN A 260 -9.06 7.61 22.89
CA GLN A 260 -8.69 6.98 21.61
C GLN A 260 -9.29 5.58 21.42
N LYS A 261 -10.35 5.28 22.17
CA LYS A 261 -11.03 3.98 22.13
C LYS A 261 -11.78 3.82 20.80
N ILE A 262 -11.61 2.64 20.21
CA ILE A 262 -12.34 2.20 19.01
C ILE A 262 -13.42 1.20 19.43
N THR A 263 -14.65 1.44 19.00
CA THR A 263 -15.76 0.49 19.15
C THR A 263 -16.23 0.07 17.76
N LEU A 264 -16.40 -1.24 17.55
CA LEU A 264 -16.79 -1.82 16.27
C LEU A 264 -18.23 -2.30 16.31
N ASN A 265 -19.02 -1.91 15.32
CA ASN A 265 -20.43 -2.23 15.25
C ASN A 265 -20.78 -2.95 13.95
N LYS A 266 -21.75 -3.86 14.03
CA LYS A 266 -22.31 -4.55 12.85
C LYS A 266 -23.23 -3.64 12.03
N TYR A 267 -23.91 -2.71 12.70
CA TYR A 267 -24.87 -1.79 12.11
C TYR A 267 -24.43 -0.34 12.36
N GLU A 268 -24.82 0.55 11.44
CA GLU A 268 -24.59 1.99 11.59
C GLU A 268 -25.47 2.56 12.70
N ASN A 269 -24.94 3.53 13.43
CA ASN A 269 -25.64 4.28 14.47
C ASN A 269 -25.21 5.76 14.45
N GLU A 270 -25.80 6.56 15.34
CA GLU A 270 -25.54 8.00 15.41
C GLU A 270 -24.08 8.38 15.77
N ASN A 271 -23.37 7.50 16.47
CA ASN A 271 -21.98 7.69 16.89
C ASN A 271 -20.96 7.22 15.84
N THR A 272 -21.43 6.64 14.74
CA THR A 272 -20.56 6.09 13.70
C THR A 272 -19.77 7.19 12.99
N VAL A 273 -18.44 7.07 13.03
CA VAL A 273 -17.50 8.02 12.41
C VAL A 273 -16.80 7.45 11.18
N ILE A 274 -16.66 6.12 11.09
CA ILE A 274 -16.20 5.41 9.88
C ILE A 274 -17.29 4.45 9.43
N GLY A 275 -17.60 4.48 8.13
CA GLY A 275 -18.45 3.48 7.48
C GLY A 275 -17.85 2.08 7.53
N LYS A 276 -18.49 1.12 6.87
CA LYS A 276 -18.01 -0.27 6.79
C LYS A 276 -16.53 -0.35 6.38
N THR A 277 -15.67 -0.69 7.34
CA THR A 277 -14.23 -0.78 7.20
C THR A 277 -13.72 -2.17 7.51
N TYR A 278 -12.49 -2.45 7.11
CA TYR A 278 -11.84 -3.74 7.25
C TYR A 278 -11.22 -3.89 8.64
N VAL A 279 -11.62 -4.95 9.35
CA VAL A 279 -11.20 -5.21 10.74
C VAL A 279 -10.35 -6.49 10.89
N GLY A 280 -10.01 -7.14 9.77
CA GLY A 280 -9.14 -8.31 9.79
C GLY A 280 -7.65 -7.97 9.88
N LEU A 281 -6.83 -9.01 9.72
CA LEU A 281 -5.37 -8.92 9.73
C LEU A 281 -4.85 -8.06 8.58
N LEU A 282 -3.87 -7.21 8.87
CA LEU A 282 -3.21 -6.36 7.88
C LEU A 282 -1.99 -7.04 7.23
N GLN A 283 -1.37 -7.98 7.94
CA GLN A 283 -0.16 -8.68 7.50
C GLN A 283 -0.36 -10.19 7.56
N ASN A 284 0.14 -10.88 6.56
CA ASN A 284 0.51 -12.29 6.62
C ASN A 284 1.97 -12.36 7.07
N LYS A 285 2.20 -12.74 8.34
CA LYS A 285 3.54 -12.73 8.96
C LYS A 285 4.51 -13.68 8.25
N ASP A 286 4.05 -14.85 7.81
CA ASP A 286 4.87 -15.78 7.03
C ASP A 286 5.34 -15.13 5.72
N GLN A 287 4.44 -14.41 5.05
CA GLN A 287 4.77 -13.70 3.81
C GLN A 287 5.76 -12.55 4.04
N VAL A 288 5.63 -11.81 5.14
CA VAL A 288 6.58 -10.75 5.52
C VAL A 288 7.95 -11.36 5.85
N GLN A 289 7.97 -12.47 6.59
CA GLN A 289 9.21 -13.17 6.94
C GLN A 289 9.93 -13.68 5.68
N GLU A 290 9.22 -14.24 4.72
CA GLU A 290 9.82 -14.65 3.45
C GLU A 290 10.36 -13.46 2.65
N MET A 291 9.75 -12.28 2.73
CA MET A 291 10.33 -11.07 2.13
C MET A 291 11.63 -10.65 2.81
N ILE A 292 11.71 -10.76 4.15
CA ILE A 292 12.94 -10.49 4.92
C ILE A 292 14.06 -11.45 4.48
N ASN A 293 13.73 -12.72 4.26
CA ASN A 293 14.69 -13.74 3.80
C ASN A 293 15.29 -13.44 2.41
N ASN A 294 14.66 -12.57 1.61
CA ASN A 294 15.09 -12.23 0.25
C ASN A 294 15.66 -10.79 0.14
N LEU A 295 16.03 -10.16 1.26
CA LEU A 295 16.59 -8.79 1.28
C LEU A 295 17.93 -8.64 0.52
N ASP A 296 18.60 -9.74 0.19
CA ASP A 296 19.80 -9.79 -0.64
C ASP A 296 19.55 -9.43 -2.11
N LEU A 297 18.29 -9.43 -2.56
CA LEU A 297 17.89 -9.05 -3.92
C LEU A 297 17.90 -7.54 -4.19
N ILE A 298 18.14 -6.72 -3.16
CA ILE A 298 18.20 -5.26 -3.25
C ILE A 298 19.47 -4.72 -2.58
N GLU A 299 20.04 -3.66 -3.13
CA GLU A 299 21.26 -3.02 -2.65
C GLU A 299 21.00 -2.20 -1.37
N ASP A 300 20.01 -1.29 -1.39
CA ASP A 300 19.65 -0.46 -0.22
C ASP A 300 18.58 -1.13 0.66
N LYS A 301 19.01 -2.14 1.43
CA LYS A 301 18.11 -2.95 2.26
C LYS A 301 17.74 -2.33 3.62
N LYS A 302 18.54 -1.42 4.19
CA LYS A 302 18.40 -1.01 5.61
C LYS A 302 17.02 -0.40 5.92
N LYS A 303 16.52 0.46 5.03
CA LYS A 303 15.21 1.11 5.19
C LYS A 303 14.06 0.10 5.02
N ILE A 304 14.19 -0.82 4.07
CA ILE A 304 13.21 -1.87 3.77
C ILE A 304 13.16 -2.89 4.89
N GLU A 305 14.30 -3.40 5.33
CA GLU A 305 14.45 -4.32 6.45
C GLU A 305 13.80 -3.75 7.72
N LYS A 306 14.06 -2.49 8.05
CA LYS A 306 13.42 -1.82 9.20
C LYS A 306 11.90 -1.77 9.06
N LEU A 307 11.38 -1.53 7.85
CA LEU A 307 9.93 -1.55 7.61
C LEU A 307 9.38 -2.97 7.75
N LEU A 308 9.97 -3.96 7.08
CA LEU A 308 9.49 -5.35 7.13
C LEU A 308 9.54 -5.92 8.55
N ASN A 309 10.60 -5.68 9.31
CA ASN A 309 10.68 -6.09 10.72
C ASN A 309 9.54 -5.44 11.54
N LYS A 310 9.25 -4.15 11.32
CA LYS A 310 8.08 -3.52 11.95
C LYS A 310 6.78 -4.19 11.56
N LEU A 311 6.56 -4.47 10.27
CA LEU A 311 5.36 -5.17 9.82
C LEU A 311 5.24 -6.57 10.44
N ASN A 312 6.37 -7.25 10.68
CA ASN A 312 6.42 -8.57 11.29
C ASN A 312 6.14 -8.52 12.80
N ASP A 313 6.69 -7.53 13.50
CA ASP A 313 6.57 -7.38 14.96
C ASP A 313 5.27 -6.69 15.41
N GLU A 314 4.61 -5.95 14.53
CA GLU A 314 3.43 -5.17 14.88
C GLU A 314 2.22 -6.04 15.24
N GLY A 315 1.53 -5.70 16.32
CA GLY A 315 0.31 -6.38 16.76
C GLY A 315 -0.87 -6.23 15.80
N ASP A 316 -1.88 -7.07 15.98
CA ASP A 316 -3.05 -7.16 15.11
C ASP A 316 -4.21 -6.25 15.54
N GLU A 317 -4.03 -5.49 16.62
CA GLU A 317 -5.01 -4.55 17.12
C GLU A 317 -5.35 -3.47 16.07
N ILE A 318 -6.58 -2.99 16.13
CA ILE A 318 -7.11 -2.02 15.18
C ILE A 318 -6.79 -0.62 15.69
N GLY A 319 -6.07 0.14 14.87
CA GLY A 319 -5.61 1.47 15.22
C GLY A 319 -4.46 1.46 16.23
N TYR A 320 -4.10 2.64 16.71
CA TYR A 320 -3.03 2.84 17.67
C TYR A 320 -3.29 4.09 18.49
N PHE A 321 -2.63 4.16 19.64
CA PHE A 321 -2.67 5.30 20.55
C PHE A 321 -1.57 6.30 20.21
N ASN A 322 -1.96 7.56 20.05
CA ASN A 322 -1.03 8.69 20.01
C ASN A 322 -0.73 9.13 21.45
N LEU A 323 0.44 8.76 21.97
CA LEU A 323 0.77 8.98 23.38
C LEU A 323 0.86 10.46 23.74
N HIS A 324 1.43 11.30 22.88
CA HIS A 324 1.48 12.75 23.14
C HIS A 324 0.10 13.38 23.25
N ARG A 325 -0.91 12.84 22.54
CA ARG A 325 -2.29 13.29 22.71
C ARG A 325 -2.86 12.85 24.06
N ILE A 326 -2.62 11.60 24.48
CA ILE A 326 -3.01 11.09 25.81
C ILE A 326 -2.39 11.95 26.91
N GLU A 327 -1.07 12.14 26.88
CA GLU A 327 -0.32 12.94 27.86
C GLU A 327 -0.90 14.36 27.99
N ARG A 328 -1.06 15.04 26.86
CA ARG A 328 -1.57 16.41 26.82
C ARG A 328 -3.01 16.52 27.32
N GLU A 329 -3.88 15.58 26.97
CA GLU A 329 -5.29 15.60 27.39
C GLU A 329 -5.45 15.28 28.87
N ASN A 330 -4.54 14.48 29.43
CA ASN A 330 -4.51 14.12 30.85
C ASN A 330 -3.57 14.99 31.69
N LYS A 331 -2.94 16.02 31.09
CA LYS A 331 -1.99 16.94 31.74
C LYS A 331 -0.84 16.21 32.44
N ILE A 332 -0.32 15.17 31.79
CA ILE A 332 0.84 14.38 32.23
C ILE A 332 2.00 14.66 31.28
N SER A 333 3.22 14.57 31.78
CA SER A 333 4.44 14.62 30.98
C SER A 333 5.37 13.50 31.45
N SER A 334 5.36 12.38 30.74
CA SER A 334 6.27 11.27 31.04
C SER A 334 7.59 11.46 30.30
N ASN A 335 8.70 11.24 30.99
CA ASN A 335 10.02 11.16 30.35
C ASN A 335 10.36 9.73 29.90
N MET A 336 9.42 8.78 30.00
CA MET A 336 9.64 7.38 29.68
C MET A 336 9.84 7.19 28.18
N LYS A 337 10.81 6.35 27.79
CA LYS A 337 11.00 6.01 26.38
C LYS A 337 9.88 5.08 25.94
N PHE A 338 9.48 5.19 24.67
CA PHE A 338 8.40 4.39 24.11
C PHE A 338 8.68 2.88 24.17
N VAL A 339 9.95 2.49 24.09
CA VAL A 339 10.36 1.08 24.26
C VAL A 339 10.02 0.60 25.66
N ASP A 340 10.39 1.37 26.69
CA ASP A 340 10.11 1.05 28.08
C ASP A 340 8.59 0.97 28.36
N ILE A 341 7.80 1.87 27.75
CA ILE A 341 6.33 1.82 27.85
C ILE A 341 5.78 0.51 27.28
N ILE A 342 6.24 0.11 26.08
CA ILE A 342 5.84 -1.14 25.45
C ILE A 342 6.25 -2.34 26.32
N GLU A 343 7.46 -2.35 26.88
CA GLU A 343 7.94 -3.42 27.75
C GLU A 343 7.12 -3.53 29.03
N LYS A 344 6.79 -2.40 29.67
CA LYS A 344 5.92 -2.37 30.86
C LYS A 344 4.51 -2.86 30.56
N LEU A 345 3.91 -2.46 29.43
CA LEU A 345 2.61 -2.98 29.00
C LEU A 345 2.66 -4.50 28.81
N LYS A 346 3.73 -5.02 28.18
CA LYS A 346 3.96 -6.47 28.05
C LYS A 346 4.12 -7.18 29.40
N GLN A 347 4.85 -6.58 30.34
CA GLN A 347 5.01 -7.12 31.70
C GLN A 347 3.68 -7.18 32.46
N LYS A 348 2.75 -6.25 32.20
CA LYS A 348 1.37 -6.28 32.70
C LYS A 348 0.44 -7.24 31.93
N GLY A 349 0.95 -7.94 30.91
CA GLY A 349 0.20 -8.96 30.15
C GLY A 349 -0.51 -8.44 28.90
N PHE A 350 -0.29 -7.19 28.50
CA PHE A 350 -0.86 -6.63 27.27
C PHE A 350 0.01 -6.93 26.05
N ASN A 351 -0.64 -7.04 24.89
CA ASN A 351 0.06 -6.96 23.61
C ASN A 351 0.47 -5.51 23.40
N ALA A 352 1.72 -5.25 23.04
CA ALA A 352 2.15 -3.89 22.71
C ALA A 352 3.26 -3.90 21.65
N SER A 353 3.17 -3.01 20.68
CA SER A 353 4.16 -2.86 19.62
C SER A 353 4.20 -1.43 19.09
N PHE A 354 5.24 -1.14 18.31
CA PHE A 354 5.24 0.05 17.47
C PHE A 354 4.36 -0.19 16.23
N PRO A 355 3.43 0.72 15.89
CA PRO A 355 2.76 0.65 14.60
C PRO A 355 3.71 1.08 13.46
N HIS A 356 3.62 0.46 12.30
CA HIS A 356 4.37 0.90 11.12
C HIS A 356 3.84 2.24 10.56
N CYS A 357 2.54 2.48 10.69
CA CYS A 357 1.82 3.64 10.18
C CYS A 357 2.03 4.92 10.99
N GLY A 358 2.26 4.80 12.30
CA GLY A 358 2.28 5.92 13.24
C GLY A 358 3.68 6.21 13.77
N LYS A 359 4.10 7.47 13.76
CA LYS A 359 5.27 7.91 14.53
C LYS A 359 4.84 8.22 15.96
N LEU A 360 5.67 7.88 16.94
CA LEU A 360 5.42 8.20 18.36
C LEU A 360 4.03 7.71 18.80
N CYS A 361 3.71 6.47 18.43
CA CYS A 361 2.45 5.81 18.75
C CYS A 361 2.74 4.40 19.28
N ILE A 362 1.76 3.83 20.00
CA ILE A 362 1.78 2.44 20.46
C ILE A 362 0.51 1.76 19.98
N LYS A 363 0.65 0.55 19.45
CA LYS A 363 -0.47 -0.36 19.18
C LYS A 363 -0.55 -1.36 20.32
N THR A 364 -1.71 -1.49 20.95
CA THR A 364 -1.91 -2.35 22.12
C THR A 364 -3.39 -2.67 22.32
N ASN A 365 -3.66 -3.78 23.02
CA ASN A 365 -5.00 -4.13 23.50
C ASN A 365 -5.31 -3.54 24.89
N ALA A 366 -4.37 -2.82 25.50
CA ALA A 366 -4.56 -2.06 26.74
C ALA A 366 -5.53 -0.88 26.54
N THR A 367 -6.18 -0.43 27.61
CA THR A 367 -7.03 0.78 27.57
C THR A 367 -6.20 2.05 27.76
N CYS A 368 -6.84 3.21 27.57
CA CYS A 368 -6.22 4.50 27.88
C CYS A 368 -5.81 4.59 29.35
N GLU A 369 -6.63 4.05 30.25
CA GLU A 369 -6.38 4.01 31.69
C GLU A 369 -5.14 3.17 32.02
N ASP A 370 -4.98 1.99 31.41
CA ASP A 370 -3.80 1.14 31.58
C ASP A 370 -2.53 1.85 31.11
N ILE A 371 -2.59 2.54 29.96
CA ILE A 371 -1.48 3.33 29.43
C ILE A 371 -1.13 4.47 30.39
N LEU A 372 -2.14 5.17 30.92
CA LEU A 372 -1.96 6.26 31.88
C LEU A 372 -1.33 5.77 33.19
N GLU A 373 -1.68 4.57 33.66
CA GLU A 373 -1.06 3.95 34.83
C GLU A 373 0.45 3.77 34.59
N VAL A 374 0.84 3.17 33.46
CA VAL A 374 2.26 2.97 33.09
C VAL A 374 3.00 4.31 32.98
N LEU A 375 2.40 5.32 32.35
CA LEU A 375 3.01 6.65 32.21
C LEU A 375 3.24 7.30 33.58
N LYS A 376 2.29 7.17 34.52
CA LYS A 376 2.39 7.74 35.88
C LYS A 376 3.43 7.06 36.74
N GLU A 377 3.81 5.81 36.47
CA GLU A 377 4.91 5.14 37.20
C GLU A 377 6.22 5.93 37.08
N SER A 378 6.45 6.65 35.98
CA SER A 378 7.64 7.50 35.83
C SER A 378 7.63 8.77 36.70
N LEU A 379 6.45 9.21 37.14
CA LEU A 379 6.26 10.40 37.98
C LEU A 379 6.41 10.10 39.47
N ASN A 380 6.27 8.84 39.87
CA ASN A 380 6.37 8.39 41.26
C ASN A 380 7.81 8.02 41.67
N THR A 381 8.79 8.24 40.79
CA THR A 381 10.21 7.90 40.99
C THR A 381 11.09 9.09 41.42
N GLU A 382 10.51 10.22 41.83
CA GLU A 382 11.24 11.35 42.44
C GLU A 382 11.23 11.30 43.97
#